data_AF-A0A9Q4KMD6-F1
#
_entry.id   AF-A0A9Q4KMD6-F1
#
_cell.length_a   1.000
_cell.length_b   1.000
_cell.length_c   1.000
_cell.angle_alpha   90.00
_cell.angle_beta   90.00
_cell.angle_gamma   90.00
#
_symmetry.space_group_name_H-M   'P 1'
#
loop_
_entity.id
_entity.type
_entity.pdbx_description
1 polymer ?
#
loop_
_entity_poly.entity_id
_entity_poly.type
_entity_poly.pdbx_seq_one_letter_code
_entity_poly.pdbx_strand_id
1 'polypeptide(L)'
;IINYNPTLKDIDTIEFTSKNITKESLNFSKDKNDLLIVKDELNSIRVKDYFLLNYNKEPVNAINTIKFANKTTLSIEDIDKLLI
;
A
#
# COMPACT_ATOMS: atom_id res chain seq x y z
N ILE A 1 6.18 -6.95 -3.41
CA ILE A 1 5.22 -7.70 -2.58
C ILE A 1 4.11 -8.23 -3.49
N ILE A 2 3.78 -9.52 -3.38
CA ILE A 2 2.55 -10.10 -3.93
C ILE A 2 1.78 -10.54 -2.68
N ASN A 3 0.64 -9.91 -2.40
CA ASN A 3 -0.13 -10.19 -1.18
C ASN A 3 -1.55 -10.61 -1.53
N TYR A 4 -1.70 -11.89 -1.85
CA TYR A 4 -2.98 -12.47 -2.26
C TYR A 4 -3.95 -12.48 -1.07
N ASN A 5 -4.90 -11.54 -1.09
CA ASN A 5 -5.90 -11.38 -0.04
C ASN A 5 -7.22 -10.88 -0.67
N PRO A 6 -7.88 -11.73 -1.47
CA PRO A 6 -9.08 -11.32 -2.20
C PRO A 6 -10.33 -11.18 -1.31
N THR A 7 -10.30 -11.77 -0.12
CA THR A 7 -11.44 -11.73 0.81
C THR A 7 -11.38 -10.53 1.75
N LEU A 8 -10.24 -9.86 1.85
CA LEU A 8 -9.96 -8.78 2.80
C LEU A 8 -10.17 -9.15 4.28
N LYS A 9 -10.33 -10.45 4.60
CA LYS A 9 -10.55 -10.94 5.97
C LYS A 9 -9.26 -10.95 6.78
N ASP A 10 -8.14 -11.22 6.11
CA ASP A 10 -6.82 -11.09 6.72
C ASP A 10 -6.43 -9.61 6.75
N ILE A 11 -5.75 -9.21 7.84
CA ILE A 11 -5.27 -7.85 8.02
C ILE A 11 -3.77 -7.82 7.78
N ASP A 12 -3.39 -7.49 6.56
CA ASP A 12 -2.00 -7.37 6.15
C ASP A 12 -1.49 -5.94 6.33
N THR A 13 -0.34 -5.83 6.97
CA THR A 13 0.26 -4.55 7.39
C THR A 13 1.65 -4.38 6.78
N ILE A 14 1.90 -3.22 6.19
CA ILE A 14 3.27 -2.73 5.97
C ILE A 14 3.62 -1.81 7.15
N GLU A 15 4.71 -2.12 7.86
CA GLU A 15 5.14 -1.32 9.01
C GLU A 15 6.49 -0.64 8.75
N PHE A 16 6.51 0.68 8.83
CA PHE A 16 7.73 1.49 8.84
C PHE A 16 8.13 1.77 10.29
N THR A 17 9.19 1.13 10.76
CA THR A 17 9.68 1.22 12.15
C THR A 17 10.64 2.40 12.39
N SER A 18 11.15 3.01 11.32
CA SER A 18 12.04 4.18 11.41
C SER A 18 11.25 5.47 11.65
N LYS A 19 11.71 6.28 12.61
CA LYS A 19 11.11 7.60 12.91
C LYS A 19 11.25 8.61 11.75
N ASN A 20 12.16 8.36 10.81
CA ASN A 20 12.41 9.26 9.69
C ASN A 20 11.55 8.94 8.44
N ILE A 21 10.72 7.89 8.51
CA ILE A 21 9.76 7.58 7.46
C ILE A 21 8.38 7.93 8.00
N THR A 22 7.83 9.04 7.49
CA THR A 22 6.46 9.48 7.75
C THR A 22 5.63 9.38 6.48
N LYS A 23 4.30 9.50 6.61
CA LYS A 23 3.39 9.56 5.45
C LYS A 23 3.83 10.62 4.44
N GLU A 24 4.17 11.82 4.91
CA GLU A 24 4.57 12.96 4.09
C GLU A 24 5.93 12.78 3.41
N SER A 25 6.74 11.83 3.90
CA SER A 25 8.04 11.51 3.31
C SER A 25 7.97 10.52 2.15
N LEU A 26 6.77 10.01 1.84
CA LEU A 26 6.49 8.99 0.83
C LEU A 26 5.54 9.54 -0.24
N ASN A 27 5.72 9.07 -1.47
CA ASN A 27 4.79 9.26 -2.58
C ASN A 27 4.08 7.95 -2.89
N PHE A 28 2.76 8.03 -3.12
CA PHE A 28 1.92 6.91 -3.48
C PHE A 28 1.48 7.10 -4.93
N SER A 29 1.77 6.14 -5.80
CA SER A 29 1.42 6.26 -7.22
C SER A 29 0.99 4.91 -7.78
N LYS A 30 0.27 4.97 -8.90
CA LYS A 30 -0.17 3.81 -9.66
C LYS A 30 0.75 3.59 -10.85
N ASP A 31 1.31 2.39 -10.96
CA ASP A 31 2.02 1.93 -12.16
C ASP A 31 1.29 0.69 -12.71
N LYS A 32 0.50 0.90 -13.76
CA LYS A 32 -0.44 -0.10 -14.30
C LYS A 32 -1.38 -0.62 -13.21
N ASN A 33 -1.26 -1.87 -12.80
CA ASN A 33 -2.07 -2.45 -11.72
C ASN A 33 -1.33 -2.49 -10.37
N ASP A 34 -0.10 -1.99 -10.30
CA ASP A 34 0.71 -2.01 -9.11
C ASP A 34 0.53 -0.71 -8.31
N LEU A 35 0.58 -0.82 -6.97
CA LEU A 35 0.79 0.31 -6.07
C LEU A 35 2.30 0.48 -5.85
N LEU A 36 2.79 1.70 -6.07
CA LEU A 36 4.14 2.12 -5.74
C LEU A 36 4.12 3.04 -4.52
N ILE A 37 4.90 2.68 -3.51
CA ILE A 37 5.17 3.48 -2.32
C ILE A 37 6.65 3.88 -2.39
N VAL A 38 6.92 5.14 -2.75
CA VAL A 38 8.26 5.61 -3.12
C VAL A 38 8.79 6.59 -2.08
N LYS A 39 10.00 6.33 -1.58
CA LYS A 39 10.70 7.23 -0.64
C LYS A 39 11.64 8.18 -1.39
N ASP A 40 12.33 7.67 -2.40
CA ASP A 40 13.25 8.36 -3.30
C ASP A 40 13.54 7.48 -4.54
N GLU A 41 14.47 7.89 -5.41
CA GLU A 41 14.79 7.21 -6.67
C GLU A 41 15.32 5.78 -6.49
N LEU A 42 15.91 5.46 -5.34
CA LEU A 42 16.53 4.16 -5.07
C LEU A 42 15.66 3.28 -4.16
N ASN A 43 14.74 3.88 -3.41
CA ASN A 43 13.96 3.23 -2.37
C ASN A 43 12.47 3.26 -2.68
N SER A 44 11.91 2.10 -2.99
CA SER A 44 10.47 1.93 -3.19
C SER A 44 9.98 0.55 -2.76
N ILE A 45 8.69 0.48 -2.42
CA ILE A 45 7.95 -0.76 -2.25
C ILE A 45 6.92 -0.82 -3.37
N ARG A 46 6.91 -1.95 -4.09
CA ARG A 46 5.90 -2.26 -5.11
C ARG A 46 4.97 -3.35 -4.61
N VAL A 47 3.68 -3.06 -4.50
CA VAL A 47 2.63 -4.06 -4.26
C VAL A 47 2.02 -4.42 -5.62
N LYS A 48 2.32 -5.62 -6.09
CA LYS A 48 1.94 -6.09 -7.43
C LYS A 48 0.44 -6.31 -7.50
N ASP A 49 -0.18 -5.88 -8.61
CA ASP A 49 -1.58 -6.14 -8.92
C ASP A 49 -2.56 -5.67 -7.81
N TYR A 50 -2.18 -4.64 -7.05
CA TYR A 50 -3.00 -4.02 -6.01
C TYR A 50 -4.34 -3.50 -6.56
N PHE A 51 -4.32 -2.95 -7.77
CA PHE A 51 -5.52 -2.43 -8.44
C PHE A 51 -6.18 -3.46 -9.37
N LEU A 52 -5.68 -4.71 -9.42
CA LEU A 52 -6.28 -5.74 -10.24
C LEU A 52 -7.51 -6.31 -9.54
N LEU A 53 -8.63 -6.32 -10.26
CA LEU A 53 -9.85 -6.97 -9.82
C LEU A 53 -10.03 -8.32 -10.52
N ASN A 54 -10.57 -9.30 -9.81
CA ASN A 54 -11.02 -10.57 -10.38
C ASN A 54 -12.35 -10.40 -11.15
N TYR A 55 -12.88 -11.50 -11.70
CA TYR A 55 -14.15 -11.49 -12.44
C TYR A 55 -15.35 -10.99 -11.60
N ASN A 56 -15.32 -11.21 -10.28
CA ASN A 56 -16.35 -10.77 -9.34
C ASN A 56 -16.18 -9.31 -8.89
N LYS A 57 -15.23 -8.57 -9.47
CA LYS A 57 -14.84 -7.20 -9.10
C LYS A 57 -14.25 -7.09 -7.68
N GLU A 58 -13.65 -8.16 -7.18
CA GLU A 58 -12.95 -8.17 -5.90
C GLU A 58 -11.45 -7.98 -6.13
N PRO A 59 -10.71 -7.35 -5.19
CA PRO A 59 -9.26 -7.24 -5.30
C PRO A 59 -8.60 -8.62 -5.39
N VAL A 60 -7.51 -8.74 -6.15
CA VAL A 60 -6.69 -9.97 -6.16
C VAL A 60 -5.65 -9.91 -5.05
N ASN A 61 -4.90 -8.81 -5.03
CA ASN A 61 -3.91 -8.52 -4.02
C ASN A 61 -4.30 -7.26 -3.25
N ALA A 62 -4.13 -7.27 -1.94
CA ALA A 62 -4.49 -6.13 -1.10
C ALA A 62 -3.45 -5.93 0.01
N ILE A 63 -3.40 -4.74 0.58
CA ILE A 63 -2.85 -4.50 1.93
C ILE A 63 -3.92 -3.71 2.66
N ASN A 64 -4.07 -3.91 3.97
CA ASN A 64 -5.16 -3.29 4.72
C ASN A 64 -4.71 -2.01 5.40
N THR A 65 -3.45 -1.98 5.84
CA THR A 65 -2.93 -0.84 6.58
C THR A 65 -1.43 -0.62 6.40
N ILE A 66 -1.03 0.64 6.49
CA ILE A 66 0.36 1.04 6.66
C ILE A 66 0.51 1.66 8.04
N LYS A 67 1.48 1.19 8.83
CA LYS A 67 1.79 1.72 10.16
C LYS A 67 3.13 2.43 10.16
N PHE A 68 3.20 3.55 10.87
CA PHE A 68 4.43 4.32 11.04
C PHE A 68 4.92 4.29 12.50
N ALA A 69 6.20 4.58 12.69
CA ALA A 69 6.85 4.56 14.01
C ALA A 69 6.21 5.51 15.05
N ASN A 70 5.56 6.59 14.60
CA ASN A 70 4.80 7.51 15.44
C ASN A 70 3.37 7.01 15.77
N LYS A 71 3.03 5.77 15.41
CA LYS A 71 1.73 5.10 15.57
C LYS A 71 0.61 5.63 14.67
N THR A 72 0.89 6.56 13.74
CA THR A 72 -0.11 6.92 12.73
C THR A 72 -0.29 5.77 11.75
N THR A 73 -1.51 5.64 11.22
CA THR A 73 -1.86 4.57 10.29
C THR A 73 -2.52 5.12 9.04
N LEU A 74 -2.35 4.44 7.92
CA LEU A 74 -3.17 4.60 6.72
C LEU A 74 -4.04 3.37 6.55
N SER A 75 -5.31 3.58 6.25
CA SER A 75 -6.23 2.57 5.72
C SER A 75 -6.14 2.50 4.20
N ILE A 76 -6.82 1.53 3.58
CA ILE A 76 -7.00 1.46 2.11
C ILE A 76 -7.58 2.77 1.57
N GLU A 77 -8.61 3.31 2.23
CA GLU A 77 -9.25 4.55 1.81
C GLU A 77 -8.31 5.77 1.89
N ASP A 78 -7.39 5.77 2.86
CA ASP A 78 -6.38 6.82 2.95
C ASP A 78 -5.34 6.69 1.83
N ILE A 79 -4.92 5.46 1.50
CA ILE A 79 -3.99 5.20 0.41
C ILE A 79 -4.58 5.67 -0.92
N ASP A 80 -5.85 5.36 -1.19
CA ASP A 80 -6.52 5.76 -2.43
C ASP A 80 -6.60 7.28 -2.61
N LYS A 81 -6.76 8.04 -1.51
CA LYS A 81 -6.76 9.51 -1.52
C LYS A 81 -5.38 10.14 -1.72
N LEU A 82 -4.32 9.37 -1.51
CA LEU A 82 -2.92 9.83 -1.65
C LEU A 82 -2.33 9.53 -3.01
N LEU A 83 -3.04 8.80 -3.88
CA LEU A 83 -2.58 8.49 -5.23
C LEU A 83 -2.48 9.78 -6.06
N ILE A 84 -1.30 9.98 -6.65
CA ILE A 84 -1.02 11.03 -7.64
C ILE A 84 -1.10 10.50 -9.07
#